data_AF-A0ABD2N4Q9-F1
#
_entry.id   AF-A0ABD2N4Q9-F1
#
_cell.length_a   1.000
_cell.length_b   1.000
_cell.length_c   1.000
_cell.angle_alpha   90.00
_cell.angle_beta   90.00
_cell.angle_gamma   90.00
#
_symmetry.space_group_name_H-M   'P 1'
#
loop_
_entity.id
_entity.type
_entity.pdbx_description
1 polymer ?
#
loop_
_entity_poly.entity_id
_entity_poly.type
_entity_poly.pdbx_seq_one_letter_code
_entity_poly.pdbx_strand_id
1 'polypeptide(L)'
;MDNDLADESAKEAGASPELQPQNIPISEVLIFDMNSRIRNLYVENWKSNEANKIPFITKALDEPTFPSKRKDQVKICRLRAGHRRLPHSYIVSKEEPPLCNQWNVPVKK
;
A
#
# COMPACT_ATOMS: atom_id res chain seq x y z
N MET A 1 14.83 39.64 2.32
CA MET A 1 16.30 39.66 2.47
C MET A 1 16.88 38.30 2.83
N ASP A 2 16.14 37.35 3.44
CA ASP A 2 16.70 36.02 3.76
C ASP A 2 16.82 35.05 2.56
N ASN A 3 15.98 35.21 1.53
CA ASN A 3 15.99 34.30 0.38
C ASN A 3 17.14 34.60 -0.60
N ASP A 4 17.55 35.86 -0.70
CA ASP A 4 18.60 36.28 -1.63
C ASP A 4 19.98 35.77 -1.18
N LEU A 5 20.23 35.78 0.13
CA LEU A 5 21.44 35.20 0.74
C LEU A 5 21.48 33.67 0.57
N ALA A 6 20.32 33.02 0.68
CA ALA A 6 20.22 31.58 0.45
C ALA A 6 20.48 31.22 -1.03
N ASP A 7 19.92 31.99 -1.96
CA ASP A 7 20.13 31.80 -3.40
C ASP A 7 21.58 32.10 -3.82
N GLU A 8 22.21 33.11 -3.22
CA GLU A 8 23.62 33.44 -3.44
C GLU A 8 24.53 32.34 -2.92
N SER A 9 24.31 31.87 -1.68
CA SER A 9 25.07 30.76 -1.09
C SER A 9 24.91 29.46 -1.90
N ALA A 10 23.72 29.19 -2.44
CA ALA A 10 23.49 28.02 -3.28
C ALA A 10 24.23 28.12 -4.63
N LYS A 11 24.30 29.30 -5.23
CA LYS A 11 25.06 29.55 -6.47
C LYS A 11 26.56 29.40 -6.26
N GLU A 12 27.09 29.93 -5.17
CA GLU A 12 28.51 29.80 -4.82
C GLU A 12 28.90 28.34 -4.58
N ALA A 13 28.08 27.61 -3.82
CA ALA A 13 28.29 26.17 -3.62
C ALA A 13 28.29 25.40 -4.95
N GLY A 14 27.33 25.69 -5.84
CA GLY A 14 27.21 25.09 -7.17
C GLY A 14 28.41 25.34 -8.11
N ALA A 15 29.15 26.43 -7.88
CA ALA A 15 30.33 26.79 -8.66
C ALA A 15 31.63 26.18 -8.11
N SER A 16 31.60 25.49 -6.96
CA SER A 16 32.79 24.88 -6.37
C SER A 16 33.33 23.75 -7.26
N PRO A 17 34.65 23.74 -7.57
CA PRO A 17 35.31 22.66 -8.30
C PRO A 17 35.21 21.27 -7.63
N GLU A 18 34.87 21.24 -6.34
CA GLU A 18 34.69 20.03 -5.52
C GLU A 18 33.38 19.31 -5.84
N LEU A 19 32.42 19.98 -6.48
CA LEU A 19 31.20 19.37 -6.99
C LEU A 19 31.46 18.66 -8.33
N GLN A 20 32.34 17.68 -8.30
CA GLN A 20 32.37 16.67 -9.36
C GLN A 20 31.09 15.84 -9.21
N PRO A 21 30.21 15.74 -10.21
CA PRO A 21 29.11 14.80 -10.16
C PRO A 21 29.71 13.41 -10.01
N GLN A 22 29.65 12.86 -8.79
CA GLN A 22 30.01 11.48 -8.60
C GLN A 22 28.99 10.67 -9.37
N ASN A 23 29.45 10.00 -10.43
CA ASN A 23 28.70 8.95 -11.06
C ASN A 23 28.67 7.79 -10.07
N ILE A 24 27.82 7.90 -9.05
CA ILE A 24 27.57 6.84 -8.09
C ILE A 24 26.92 5.73 -8.92
N PRO A 25 27.61 4.61 -9.18
CA PRO A 25 26.99 3.51 -9.88
C PRO A 25 25.81 3.11 -9.00
N ILE A 26 24.60 3.23 -9.55
CA ILE A 26 23.41 2.78 -8.86
C ILE A 26 23.55 1.26 -8.75
N SER A 27 24.15 0.80 -7.65
CA SER A 27 24.30 -0.62 -7.41
C SER A 27 22.91 -1.20 -7.18
N GLU A 28 22.71 -2.45 -7.60
CA GLU A 28 21.43 -3.15 -7.40
C GLU A 28 21.01 -3.14 -5.92
N VAL A 29 21.98 -3.10 -5.01
CA VAL A 29 21.78 -2.96 -3.56
C VAL A 29 21.11 -1.63 -3.20
N LEU A 30 21.54 -0.51 -3.79
CA LEU A 30 20.94 0.81 -3.54
C LEU A 30 19.51 0.89 -4.08
N ILE A 31 19.24 0.32 -5.25
CA ILE A 31 17.87 0.25 -5.82
C ILE A 31 16.98 -0.58 -4.92
N PHE A 32 17.46 -1.75 -4.51
CA PHE A 32 16.72 -2.64 -3.63
C PHE A 32 16.40 -1.96 -2.29
N ASP A 33 17.38 -1.31 -1.66
CA ASP A 33 17.21 -0.63 -0.39
C ASP A 33 16.24 0.56 -0.49
N MET A 34 16.37 1.39 -1.55
CA MET A 34 15.41 2.47 -1.81
C MET A 34 13.99 1.94 -2.01
N ASN A 35 13.81 0.92 -2.85
CA ASN A 35 12.50 0.33 -3.10
C ASN A 35 11.89 -0.29 -1.83
N SER A 36 12.72 -0.94 -1.01
CA SER A 36 12.32 -1.47 0.29
C SER A 36 11.84 -0.37 1.22
N ARG A 37 12.59 0.74 1.29
CA ARG A 37 12.27 1.89 2.14
C ARG A 37 10.99 2.60 1.71
N ILE A 38 10.81 2.83 0.41
CA ILE A 38 9.57 3.40 -0.16
C ILE A 38 8.39 2.48 0.14
N ARG A 39 8.54 1.16 -0.06
CA ARG A 39 7.49 0.19 0.26
C ARG A 39 7.11 0.26 1.74
N ASN A 40 8.09 0.30 2.65
CA ASN A 40 7.83 0.36 4.09
C ASN A 40 7.08 1.64 4.49
N LEU A 41 7.49 2.80 3.99
CA LEU A 41 6.78 4.06 4.23
C LEU A 41 5.32 3.99 3.74
N TYR A 42 5.10 3.37 2.59
CA TYR A 42 3.75 3.17 2.07
C TYR A 42 2.94 2.21 2.96
N VAL A 43 3.53 1.10 3.44
CA VAL A 43 2.90 0.18 4.40
C VAL A 43 2.50 0.91 5.68
N GLU A 44 3.41 1.70 6.24
CA GLU A 44 3.19 2.40 7.49
C GLU A 44 2.07 3.43 7.35
N ASN A 45 2.10 4.24 6.30
CA ASN A 45 1.04 5.19 5.99
C ASN A 45 -0.30 4.49 5.67
N TRP A 46 -0.24 3.32 5.03
CA TRP A 46 -1.43 2.52 4.76
C TRP A 46 -2.07 1.96 6.04
N LYS A 47 -1.25 1.51 7.00
CA LYS A 47 -1.69 0.99 8.30
C LYS A 47 -2.16 2.08 9.26
N SER A 48 -1.60 3.29 9.19
CA SER A 48 -1.97 4.41 10.08
C SER A 48 -3.33 5.02 9.73
N ASN A 49 -3.86 4.75 8.54
CA ASN A 49 -5.18 5.24 8.15
C ASN A 49 -6.30 4.41 8.79
N GLU A 50 -6.85 4.88 9.92
CA GLU A 50 -7.92 4.22 10.68
C GLU A 50 -9.22 4.00 9.87
N ALA A 51 -9.45 4.80 8.81
CA ALA A 51 -10.59 4.63 7.93
C ALA A 51 -10.41 3.48 6.92
N ASN A 52 -9.16 3.07 6.65
CA ASN A 52 -8.86 1.95 5.78
C ASN A 52 -9.00 0.64 6.56
N LYS A 53 -10.08 -0.11 6.28
CA LYS A 53 -10.26 -1.49 6.76
C LYS A 53 -9.45 -2.51 5.96
N ILE A 54 -8.88 -2.10 4.83
CA ILE A 54 -8.16 -2.99 3.92
C ILE A 54 -6.91 -3.64 4.55
N PRO A 55 -6.05 -2.94 5.34
CA PRO A 55 -4.96 -3.58 6.08
C PRO A 55 -5.39 -4.75 6.98
N PHE A 56 -6.60 -4.69 7.53
CA PHE A 56 -7.17 -5.77 8.36
C PHE A 56 -7.60 -6.98 7.51
N ILE A 57 -8.04 -6.75 6.27
CA ILE A 57 -8.55 -7.78 5.36
C ILE A 57 -7.44 -8.35 4.47
N THR A 58 -6.42 -7.56 4.13
CA THR A 58 -5.25 -7.95 3.34
C THR A 58 -3.98 -7.78 4.16
N LYS A 59 -3.40 -8.91 4.62
CA LYS A 59 -2.22 -8.94 5.49
C LYS A 59 -0.90 -8.54 4.82
N ALA A 60 -0.85 -8.39 3.49
CA ALA A 60 0.40 -8.13 2.77
C ALA A 60 0.18 -7.20 1.56
N LEU A 61 1.18 -6.34 1.31
CA LEU A 61 1.35 -5.60 0.06
C LEU A 61 1.84 -6.50 -1.09
N ASP A 62 2.10 -7.78 -0.82
CA ASP A 62 2.51 -8.71 -1.86
C ASP A 62 1.42 -8.81 -2.92
N GLU A 63 1.82 -8.58 -4.16
CA GLU A 63 0.94 -8.73 -5.30
C GLU A 63 0.35 -10.15 -5.27
N PRO A 64 -0.99 -10.27 -5.31
CA PRO A 64 -1.62 -11.55 -5.51
C PRO A 64 -1.03 -12.19 -6.76
N THR A 65 -0.55 -13.44 -6.66
CA THR A 65 -0.40 -14.24 -7.87
C THR A 65 -1.78 -14.40 -8.48
N PHE A 66 -2.00 -13.74 -9.61
CA PHE A 66 -3.27 -13.73 -10.30
C PHE A 66 -3.30 -14.83 -11.37
N PRO A 67 -4.40 -15.61 -11.48
CA PRO A 67 -4.58 -16.52 -12.59
C PRO A 67 -4.72 -15.73 -13.89
N SER A 68 -4.35 -16.32 -15.03
CA SER A 68 -4.44 -15.67 -16.35
C SER A 68 -5.86 -15.24 -16.72
N LYS A 69 -6.87 -15.97 -16.23
CA LYS A 69 -8.28 -15.68 -16.49
C LYS A 69 -8.78 -14.51 -15.64
N ARG A 70 -9.17 -13.42 -16.30
CA ARG A 70 -9.75 -12.22 -15.69
C ARG A 70 -10.88 -12.52 -14.68
N LYS A 71 -11.76 -13.47 -15.00
CA LYS A 71 -12.88 -13.87 -14.12
C LYS A 71 -12.42 -14.34 -12.75
N ASP A 72 -11.32 -15.09 -12.68
CA ASP A 72 -10.82 -15.64 -11.43
C ASP A 72 -10.02 -14.58 -10.65
N GLN A 73 -9.35 -13.66 -11.34
CA GLN A 73 -8.77 -12.47 -10.72
C GLN A 73 -9.84 -11.62 -10.00
N VAL A 74 -11.00 -11.38 -10.65
CA VAL A 74 -12.12 -10.64 -10.03
C VAL A 74 -12.59 -11.33 -8.75
N LYS A 75 -12.73 -12.66 -8.76
CA LYS A 75 -13.13 -13.42 -7.57
C LYS A 75 -12.12 -13.26 -6.45
N ILE A 76 -10.82 -13.39 -6.75
CA ILE A 76 -9.74 -13.24 -5.77
C ILE A 76 -9.75 -11.83 -5.16
N CYS A 77 -9.88 -10.78 -5.98
CA CYS A 77 -9.96 -9.40 -5.47
C CYS A 77 -11.17 -9.20 -4.55
N ARG A 78 -12.35 -9.69 -4.94
CA ARG A 78 -13.58 -9.60 -4.12
C ARG A 78 -13.41 -10.32 -2.79
N LEU A 79 -12.87 -11.54 -2.79
CA LEU A 79 -12.61 -12.30 -1.57
C LEU A 79 -11.59 -11.61 -0.65
N ARG A 80 -10.49 -11.09 -1.22
CA ARG A 80 -9.46 -10.33 -0.49
C ARG A 80 -9.97 -8.99 0.04
N ALA A 81 -10.99 -8.41 -0.58
CA ALA A 81 -11.70 -7.22 -0.06
C ALA A 81 -12.81 -7.58 0.95
N GLY A 82 -12.96 -8.85 1.34
CA GLY A 82 -13.95 -9.29 2.32
C GLY A 82 -15.36 -9.48 1.76
N HIS A 83 -15.55 -9.46 0.43
CA HIS A 83 -16.82 -9.79 -0.21
C HIS A 83 -17.02 -11.30 -0.30
N ARG A 84 -17.16 -11.94 0.86
CA ARG A 84 -17.56 -13.35 0.96
C ARG A 84 -19.07 -13.48 0.68
N ARG A 85 -19.47 -14.54 -0.04
CA ARG A 85 -20.87 -14.76 -0.44
C ARG A 85 -21.83 -14.74 0.75
N LEU A 86 -21.48 -15.41 1.85
CA LEU A 86 -22.33 -15.55 3.02
C LEU A 86 -22.64 -14.20 3.70
N PRO A 87 -21.66 -13.35 4.07
CA PRO A 87 -21.98 -12.06 4.67
C PRO A 87 -22.52 -11.03 3.67
N HIS A 88 -22.30 -11.22 2.37
CA HIS A 88 -22.77 -10.26 1.37
C HIS A 88 -24.17 -10.59 0.85
N SER A 89 -24.59 -11.86 0.86
CA SER A 89 -25.90 -12.27 0.35
C SER A 89 -27.03 -11.64 1.16
N TYR A 90 -26.98 -11.72 2.49
CA TYR A 90 -28.03 -11.16 3.35
C TYR A 90 -28.12 -9.63 3.26
N ILE A 91 -26.98 -8.94 3.04
CA ILE A 91 -26.96 -7.48 2.82
C ILE A 91 -27.65 -7.13 1.51
N VAL A 92 -27.38 -7.87 0.43
CA VAL A 92 -27.96 -7.62 -0.89
C VAL A 92 -29.45 -7.98 -0.93
N SER A 93 -29.84 -9.08 -0.29
CA SER A 93 -31.25 -9.50 -0.19
C SER A 93 -32.04 -8.72 0.87
N LYS A 94 -31.37 -7.90 1.70
CA LYS A 94 -31.95 -7.23 2.88
C LYS A 94 -32.59 -8.21 3.87
N GLU A 95 -32.07 -9.42 3.92
CA GLU A 95 -32.47 -10.46 4.86
C GLU A 95 -31.68 -10.35 6.17
N GLU A 96 -32.15 -11.04 7.21
CA GLU A 96 -31.42 -11.11 8.47
C GLU A 96 -30.06 -11.82 8.30
N PRO A 97 -29.01 -11.35 9.01
CA PRO A 97 -27.70 -11.99 8.94
C PRO A 97 -27.76 -13.43 9.45
N PRO A 98 -27.16 -14.40 8.73
CA PRO A 98 -27.09 -15.77 9.21
C PRO A 98 -26.26 -15.83 10.49
N LEU A 99 -26.60 -16.77 11.38
CA LEU A 99 -25.83 -17.02 12.60
C LEU A 99 -24.63 -17.94 12.30
N CYS A 100 -23.52 -17.69 12.98
CA CYS A 100 -22.35 -18.56 12.93
C CYS A 100 -22.63 -19.86 13.68
N ASN A 101 -22.55 -21.02 13.03
CA ASN A 101 -22.83 -22.32 13.66
C ASN A 101 -21.94 -22.66 14.87
N GLN A 102 -20.76 -22.05 15.00
CA GLN A 102 -19.86 -22.28 16.14
C GLN A 102 -20.15 -21.40 17.36
N TRP A 103 -20.59 -20.16 17.12
CA TRP A 103 -20.65 -19.12 18.15
C TRP A 103 -22.06 -18.54 18.34
N ASN A 104 -23.00 -18.95 17.51
CA ASN A 104 -24.39 -18.50 17.45
C ASN A 104 -24.56 -16.96 17.42
N VAL A 105 -23.60 -16.25 16.82
CA VAL A 105 -23.62 -14.80 16.64
C VAL A 105 -23.80 -14.43 15.17
N PRO A 106 -24.38 -13.26 14.84
CA PRO A 106 -24.55 -12.80 13.46
C PRO A 106 -23.21 -12.73 12.71
N VAL A 107 -23.15 -13.29 11.52
CA VAL A 107 -21.96 -13.21 10.66
C VAL A 107 -21.84 -11.78 10.12
N LYS A 108 -20.79 -11.07 10.54
CA LYS A 108 -20.52 -9.68 10.11
C LYS A 108 -19.60 -9.66 8.88
N LYS A 109 -19.66 -8.55 8.12
CA LYS A 109 -18.70 -8.25 7.05
C LYS A 109 -17.36 -7.82 7.62
#